data_AF-A0A5C6RUD6-F1
#
_entry.id   AF-A0A5C6RUD6-F1
#
_cell.length_a   1.000
_cell.length_b   1.000
_cell.length_c   1.000
_cell.angle_alpha   90.00
_cell.angle_beta   90.00
_cell.angle_gamma   90.00
#
_symmetry.space_group_name_H-M   'P 1'
#
loop_
_entity.id
_entity.type
_entity.pdbx_description
1 polymer ?
#
loop_
_entity_poly.entity_id
_entity_poly.type
_entity_poly.pdbx_seq_one_letter_code
_entity_poly.pdbx_strand_id
1 'polypeptide(L)'
;MEKYVNYLVQDILAAMENVPHYLMGDEEEEDLEFLTPDEEAKDAPRKPLGLIAGLDPNWFPPEERLEDDQLLQILDALNDCLDAYGFILNFPLGLPSRQRYAILAQQLRKEVPVLKYNTWQIDFCNYDTVACPFGARYCQCKVYEKWLDQLQSSPEPSDGPASLPDFLLNAENAIEQDAYYYRGDAYGYEYEEEDEWEEDEEEDGVDPTYRRFWDPGFRPEDDDDGQWN
;
A
#
# COMPACT_ATOMS: atom_id res chain seq x y z
N MET A 1 -7.89 29.58 16.61
CA MET A 1 -7.99 28.36 15.79
C MET A 1 -6.71 27.55 15.89
N GLU A 2 -5.54 28.16 15.70
CA GLU A 2 -4.22 27.53 15.86
C GLU A 2 -4.08 26.55 17.04
N LYS A 3 -4.40 26.99 18.27
CA LYS A 3 -4.36 26.09 19.45
C LYS A 3 -5.22 24.82 19.31
N TYR A 4 -6.38 24.94 18.67
CA TYR A 4 -7.27 23.80 18.43
C TYR A 4 -6.69 22.85 17.39
N VAL A 5 -6.15 23.40 16.30
CA VAL A 5 -5.47 22.61 15.26
C VAL A 5 -4.30 21.83 15.87
N ASN A 6 -3.51 22.47 16.74
CA ASN A 6 -2.39 21.79 17.40
C ASN A 6 -2.86 20.61 18.28
N TYR A 7 -3.97 20.75 18.99
CA TYR A 7 -4.53 19.64 19.75
C TYR A 7 -5.08 18.54 18.84
N LEU A 8 -5.79 18.92 17.77
CA LEU A 8 -6.30 17.94 16.80
C LEU A 8 -5.16 17.13 16.16
N VAL A 9 -4.07 17.77 15.76
CA VAL A 9 -2.89 17.09 15.21
C VAL A 9 -2.26 16.18 16.27
N GLN A 10 -2.16 16.61 17.53
CA GLN A 10 -1.68 15.76 18.62
C GLN A 10 -2.57 14.53 18.83
N ASP A 11 -3.89 14.70 18.77
CA ASP A 11 -4.84 13.60 18.91
C ASP A 11 -4.72 12.61 17.74
N ILE A 12 -4.49 13.10 16.51
CA ILE A 12 -4.24 12.26 15.33
C ILE A 12 -2.93 11.47 15.47
N LEU A 13 -1.84 12.12 15.89
CA LEU A 13 -0.56 11.44 16.11
C LEU A 13 -0.64 10.42 17.25
N ALA A 14 -1.38 10.72 18.31
CA ALA A 14 -1.63 9.76 19.38
C ALA A 14 -2.45 8.55 18.90
N ALA A 15 -3.38 8.73 17.96
CA ALA A 15 -4.09 7.60 17.35
C ALA A 15 -3.13 6.72 16.54
N MET A 16 -2.24 7.32 15.76
CA MET A 16 -1.19 6.61 14.99
C MET A 16 -0.27 5.78 15.89
N GLU A 17 0.08 6.24 17.09
CA GLU A 17 0.89 5.45 18.04
C GLU A 17 0.12 4.26 18.66
N ASN A 18 -1.21 4.27 18.60
CA ASN A 18 -2.08 3.26 19.21
C ASN A 18 -2.73 2.34 18.15
N VAL A 19 -2.04 2.12 17.03
CA VAL A 19 -2.47 1.16 16.00
C VAL A 19 -2.63 -0.22 16.66
N PRO A 20 -3.80 -0.87 16.52
CA PRO A 20 -4.02 -2.19 17.07
C PRO A 20 -3.04 -3.23 16.50
N HIS A 21 -2.47 -4.06 17.39
CA HIS A 21 -1.51 -5.10 17.01
C HIS A 21 -2.01 -6.05 15.90
N TYR A 22 -3.31 -6.31 15.84
CA TYR A 22 -3.88 -7.19 14.81
C TYR A 22 -3.77 -6.63 13.38
N LEU A 23 -3.45 -5.34 13.21
CA LEU A 23 -3.16 -4.72 11.91
C LEU A 23 -1.67 -4.78 11.56
N MET A 24 -0.80 -5.13 12.50
CA MET A 24 0.66 -5.14 12.31
C MET A 24 1.18 -6.46 11.71
N GLY A 25 0.27 -7.39 11.37
CA GLY A 25 0.60 -8.76 10.95
C GLY A 25 1.11 -9.60 12.12
N ASP A 26 0.60 -10.82 12.27
CA ASP A 26 1.18 -11.78 13.20
C ASP A 26 2.26 -12.57 12.40
N GLU A 27 3.52 -12.52 12.84
CA GLU A 27 4.67 -13.18 12.17
C GLU A 27 4.51 -14.72 12.09
N GLU A 28 3.57 -15.31 12.82
CA GLU A 28 3.41 -16.76 12.97
C GLU A 28 2.52 -17.42 11.90
N GLU A 29 2.00 -16.68 10.92
CA GLU A 29 1.07 -17.20 9.90
C GLU A 29 1.77 -17.54 8.56
N GLU A 30 2.76 -18.43 8.58
CA GLU A 30 3.53 -18.89 7.38
C GLU A 30 2.70 -19.70 6.35
N ASP A 31 1.49 -20.16 6.71
CA ASP A 31 0.66 -21.07 5.88
C ASP A 31 -0.59 -20.40 5.25
N LEU A 32 -0.67 -19.07 5.19
CA LEU A 32 -1.84 -18.39 4.64
C LEU A 32 -1.88 -18.44 3.11
N GLU A 33 -3.05 -18.77 2.57
CA GLU A 33 -3.35 -18.59 1.16
C GLU A 33 -3.23 -17.11 0.79
N PHE A 34 -2.45 -16.81 -0.26
CA PHE A 34 -2.33 -15.45 -0.78
C PHE A 34 -3.70 -14.95 -1.25
N LEU A 35 -4.25 -13.98 -0.54
CA LEU A 35 -5.52 -13.33 -0.84
C LEU A 35 -5.25 -11.95 -1.44
N THR A 36 -5.91 -11.65 -2.57
CA THR A 36 -5.89 -10.27 -3.09
C THR A 36 -6.70 -9.33 -2.17
N PRO A 37 -6.41 -8.01 -2.16
CA PRO A 37 -7.18 -7.05 -1.36
C PRO A 37 -8.68 -7.10 -1.64
N ASP A 38 -9.08 -7.32 -2.90
CA ASP A 38 -10.48 -7.41 -3.32
C ASP A 38 -11.17 -8.69 -2.85
N GLU A 39 -10.43 -9.79 -2.70
CA GLU A 39 -10.96 -11.05 -2.16
C GLU A 39 -11.14 -10.94 -0.66
N GLU A 40 -10.12 -10.42 0.05
CA GLU A 40 -10.19 -10.19 1.48
C GLU A 40 -11.32 -9.20 1.85
N ALA A 41 -11.46 -8.13 1.07
CA ALA A 41 -12.48 -7.10 1.30
C ALA A 41 -13.93 -7.62 1.24
N LYS A 42 -14.20 -8.77 0.59
CA LYS A 42 -15.55 -9.38 0.53
C LYS A 42 -15.99 -9.92 1.88
N ASP A 43 -15.05 -10.48 2.64
CA ASP A 43 -15.31 -11.11 3.94
C ASP A 43 -14.90 -10.19 5.12
N ALA A 44 -14.13 -9.14 4.85
CA ALA A 44 -13.69 -8.18 5.84
C ALA A 44 -14.84 -7.41 6.51
N PRO A 45 -14.77 -7.17 7.84
CA PRO A 45 -15.73 -6.33 8.52
C PRO A 45 -15.63 -4.88 8.02
N ARG A 46 -16.78 -4.26 7.74
CA ARG A 46 -16.84 -2.85 7.35
C ARG A 46 -17.13 -1.97 8.56
N LYS A 47 -16.35 -0.91 8.75
CA LYS A 47 -16.52 0.06 9.83
C LYS A 47 -16.28 1.48 9.32
N PRO A 48 -16.89 2.51 9.95
CA PRO A 48 -16.58 3.89 9.64
C PRO A 48 -15.08 4.18 9.83
N LEU A 49 -14.47 4.85 8.85
CA LEU A 49 -13.02 5.13 8.87
C LEU A 49 -12.58 5.88 10.13
N GLY A 50 -13.33 6.89 10.55
CA GLY A 50 -13.06 7.63 11.79
C GLY A 50 -13.16 6.75 13.04
N LEU A 51 -14.07 5.76 13.06
CA LEU A 51 -14.18 4.83 14.18
C LEU A 51 -12.94 3.93 14.29
N ILE A 52 -12.37 3.51 13.15
CA ILE A 52 -11.18 2.64 13.11
C ILE A 52 -9.97 3.40 13.65
N ALA A 53 -9.75 4.63 13.17
CA ALA A 53 -8.65 5.48 13.61
C ALA A 53 -8.89 6.15 14.97
N GLY A 54 -10.06 5.97 15.60
CA GLY A 54 -10.39 6.66 16.86
C GLY A 54 -10.62 8.17 16.71
N LEU A 55 -10.93 8.65 15.51
CA LEU A 55 -11.14 10.04 15.16
C LEU A 55 -12.63 10.35 14.97
N ASP A 56 -13.19 11.27 15.75
CA ASP A 56 -14.56 11.73 15.53
C ASP A 56 -14.59 12.74 14.35
N PRO A 57 -15.41 12.49 13.30
CA PRO A 57 -15.58 13.44 12.20
C PRO A 57 -16.02 14.84 12.62
N ASN A 58 -16.59 15.02 13.81
CA ASN A 58 -16.99 16.32 14.34
C ASN A 58 -15.83 17.12 14.96
N TRP A 59 -14.65 16.51 15.14
CA TRP A 59 -13.45 17.22 15.55
C TRP A 59 -12.83 18.04 14.41
N PHE A 60 -13.25 17.81 13.18
CA PHE A 60 -12.71 18.48 12.00
C PHE A 60 -13.50 19.77 11.73
N PRO A 61 -12.87 20.95 11.85
CA PRO A 61 -13.54 22.21 11.56
C PRO A 61 -13.81 22.36 10.06
N PRO A 62 -14.81 23.16 9.65
CA PRO A 62 -15.03 23.42 8.23
C PRO A 62 -13.85 24.18 7.61
N GLU A 63 -13.56 23.91 6.34
CA GLU A 63 -12.35 24.38 5.63
C GLU A 63 -12.20 25.91 5.62
N GLU A 64 -13.30 26.65 5.63
CA GLU A 64 -13.30 28.12 5.59
C GLU A 64 -12.77 28.75 6.88
N ARG A 65 -12.61 27.95 7.95
CA ARG A 65 -12.08 28.39 9.25
C ARG A 65 -10.60 28.07 9.44
N LEU A 66 -9.98 27.44 8.46
CA LEU A 66 -8.57 27.03 8.51
C LEU A 66 -7.75 27.84 7.52
N GLU A 67 -6.55 28.21 7.95
CA GLU A 67 -5.50 28.75 7.08
C GLU A 67 -4.88 27.61 6.26
N ASP A 68 -4.24 27.93 5.14
CA ASP A 68 -3.67 26.92 4.23
C ASP A 68 -2.60 26.05 4.93
N ASP A 69 -1.74 26.66 5.75
CA ASP A 69 -0.72 25.94 6.54
C ASP A 69 -1.35 24.96 7.55
N GLN A 70 -2.51 25.31 8.11
CA GLN A 70 -3.21 24.47 9.09
C GLN A 70 -3.88 23.28 8.40
N LEU A 71 -4.41 23.49 7.19
CA LEU A 71 -4.98 22.44 6.36
C LEU A 71 -3.93 21.40 6.00
N LEU A 72 -2.75 21.85 5.57
CA LEU A 72 -1.64 20.96 5.24
C LEU A 72 -1.21 20.15 6.46
N GLN A 73 -1.03 20.79 7.63
CA GLN A 73 -0.69 20.06 8.86
C GLN A 73 -1.70 18.98 9.24
N ILE A 74 -3.00 19.25 9.09
CA ILE A 74 -4.04 18.24 9.39
C ILE A 74 -4.05 17.15 8.33
N LEU A 75 -3.90 17.50 7.06
CA LEU A 75 -3.87 16.55 5.95
C LEU A 75 -2.70 15.58 6.07
N ASP A 76 -1.50 16.10 6.36
CA ASP A 76 -0.29 15.30 6.52
C ASP A 76 -0.45 14.33 7.69
N ALA A 77 -0.86 14.84 8.86
CA ALA A 77 -1.09 14.01 10.04
C ALA A 77 -2.18 12.94 9.80
N LEU A 78 -3.26 13.27 9.10
CA LEU A 78 -4.30 12.31 8.74
C LEU A 78 -3.80 11.26 7.75
N ASN A 79 -3.00 11.65 6.77
CA ASN A 79 -2.46 10.73 5.78
C ASN A 79 -1.54 9.70 6.47
N ASP A 80 -0.59 10.17 7.28
CA ASP A 80 0.33 9.32 8.03
C ASP A 80 -0.43 8.39 8.99
N CYS A 81 -1.44 8.94 9.70
CA CYS A 81 -2.29 8.15 10.57
C CYS A 81 -3.05 7.07 9.79
N LEU A 82 -3.64 7.38 8.65
CA LEU A 82 -4.43 6.40 7.89
C LEU A 82 -3.56 5.34 7.22
N ASP A 83 -2.37 5.72 6.76
CA ASP A 83 -1.37 4.80 6.22
C ASP A 83 -0.94 3.79 7.30
N ALA A 84 -0.69 4.24 8.53
CA ALA A 84 -0.36 3.36 9.66
C ALA A 84 -1.48 2.36 10.01
N TYR A 85 -2.74 2.65 9.63
CA TYR A 85 -3.89 1.76 9.79
C TYR A 85 -4.16 0.89 8.54
N GLY A 86 -3.26 0.90 7.56
CA GLY A 86 -3.39 0.11 6.33
C GLY A 86 -4.34 0.73 5.31
N PHE A 87 -4.48 2.06 5.29
CA PHE A 87 -5.29 2.78 4.30
C PHE A 87 -4.45 3.73 3.46
N ILE A 88 -4.41 3.50 2.15
CA ILE A 88 -3.74 4.40 1.20
C ILE A 88 -4.76 5.36 0.61
N LEU A 89 -4.50 6.66 0.69
CA LEU A 89 -5.37 7.70 0.12
C LEU A 89 -4.97 8.00 -1.34
N ASN A 90 -5.87 7.77 -2.28
CA ASN A 90 -5.61 8.01 -3.70
C ASN A 90 -6.24 9.31 -4.19
N PHE A 91 -5.51 10.43 -4.06
CA PHE A 91 -5.94 11.72 -4.61
C PHE A 91 -5.32 12.01 -5.98
N PRO A 92 -6.04 12.70 -6.88
CA PRO A 92 -5.46 13.15 -8.13
C PRO A 92 -4.39 14.22 -7.90
N LEU A 93 -3.35 14.16 -8.73
CA LEU A 93 -2.24 15.11 -8.77
C LEU A 93 -2.74 16.56 -8.92
N GLY A 94 -2.21 17.47 -8.10
CA GLY A 94 -2.52 18.90 -8.14
C GLY A 94 -3.89 19.29 -7.60
N LEU A 95 -4.60 18.37 -6.93
CA LEU A 95 -5.85 18.69 -6.24
C LEU A 95 -5.59 19.67 -5.08
N PRO A 96 -6.29 20.82 -5.00
CA PRO A 96 -6.05 21.79 -3.93
C PRO A 96 -6.24 21.17 -2.53
N SER A 97 -5.36 21.53 -1.60
CA SER A 97 -5.39 21.05 -0.20
C SER A 97 -6.75 21.23 0.46
N ARG A 98 -7.43 22.37 0.25
CA ARG A 98 -8.80 22.60 0.72
C ARG A 98 -9.78 21.50 0.27
N GLN A 99 -9.76 21.17 -1.02
CA GLN A 99 -10.63 20.11 -1.56
C GLN A 99 -10.25 18.73 -1.01
N ARG A 100 -8.95 18.41 -0.91
CA ARG A 100 -8.46 17.17 -0.28
C ARG A 100 -9.00 17.05 1.15
N TYR A 101 -8.88 18.12 1.93
CA TYR A 101 -9.34 18.17 3.32
C TYR A 101 -10.85 17.95 3.44
N ALA A 102 -11.66 18.67 2.67
CA ALA A 102 -13.11 18.54 2.72
C ALA A 102 -13.57 17.12 2.36
N ILE A 103 -12.93 16.49 1.37
CA ILE A 103 -13.23 15.13 0.96
C ILE A 103 -12.83 14.13 2.05
N LEU A 104 -11.62 14.27 2.62
CA LEU A 104 -11.13 13.37 3.65
C LEU A 104 -11.95 13.46 4.94
N ALA A 105 -12.30 14.67 5.38
CA ALA A 105 -13.16 14.89 6.55
C ALA A 105 -14.55 14.23 6.39
N GLN A 106 -15.10 14.23 5.17
CA GLN A 106 -16.34 13.50 4.87
C GLN A 106 -16.12 11.99 4.83
N GLN A 107 -14.97 11.55 4.32
CA GLN A 107 -14.60 10.13 4.20
C GLN A 107 -14.52 9.44 5.57
N LEU A 108 -14.13 10.15 6.62
CA LEU A 108 -14.11 9.61 8.00
C LEU A 108 -15.47 9.04 8.45
N ARG A 109 -16.58 9.47 7.84
CA ARG A 109 -17.94 8.97 8.15
C ARG A 109 -18.32 7.73 7.36
N LYS A 110 -17.59 7.40 6.29
CA LYS A 110 -17.93 6.30 5.39
C LYS A 110 -17.34 4.99 5.88
N GLU A 111 -18.04 3.90 5.57
CA GLU A 111 -17.60 2.56 5.89
C GLU A 111 -16.57 2.05 4.90
N VAL A 112 -15.45 1.57 5.43
CA VAL A 112 -14.36 0.92 4.67
C VAL A 112 -14.18 -0.51 5.18
N PRO A 113 -13.73 -1.46 4.34
CA PRO A 113 -13.32 -2.77 4.82
C PRO A 113 -12.05 -2.63 5.67
N VAL A 114 -11.96 -3.39 6.76
CA VAL A 114 -10.75 -3.49 7.58
C VAL A 114 -10.06 -4.79 7.22
N LEU A 115 -8.97 -4.67 6.45
CA LEU A 115 -8.16 -5.81 6.03
C LEU A 115 -7.15 -6.17 7.13
N LYS A 116 -6.82 -7.45 7.23
CA LYS A 116 -5.81 -8.00 8.14
C LYS A 116 -4.47 -8.17 7.43
N TYR A 117 -4.48 -8.57 6.16
CA TYR A 117 -3.26 -8.95 5.43
C TYR A 117 -2.87 -7.98 4.32
N ASN A 118 -3.83 -7.20 3.82
CA ASN A 118 -3.61 -6.25 2.75
C ASN A 118 -3.85 -4.81 3.20
N THR A 119 -3.40 -3.88 2.37
CA THR A 119 -3.70 -2.46 2.49
C THR A 119 -4.92 -2.11 1.63
N TRP A 120 -5.85 -1.33 2.17
CA TRP A 120 -7.02 -0.89 1.42
C TRP A 120 -6.79 0.49 0.78
N GLN A 121 -6.91 0.55 -0.54
CA GLN A 121 -6.84 1.81 -1.27
C GLN A 121 -8.20 2.53 -1.25
N ILE A 122 -8.21 3.76 -0.75
CA ILE A 122 -9.40 4.60 -0.72
C ILE A 122 -9.44 5.44 -2.00
N ASP A 123 -10.24 4.96 -2.95
CA ASP A 123 -10.56 5.70 -4.14
C ASP A 123 -11.74 6.66 -3.90
N PHE A 124 -11.52 7.91 -4.28
CA PHE A 124 -12.53 8.98 -4.17
C PHE A 124 -13.30 9.20 -5.47
N CYS A 125 -12.98 8.48 -6.54
CA CYS A 125 -13.69 8.53 -7.81
C CYS A 125 -14.00 7.13 -8.34
N ASN A 126 -15.05 7.01 -9.15
CA ASN A 126 -15.47 5.74 -9.75
C ASN A 126 -14.86 5.50 -11.14
N TYR A 127 -13.75 6.17 -11.46
CA TYR A 127 -13.09 6.11 -12.77
C TYR A 127 -13.97 6.56 -13.96
N ASP A 128 -15.11 7.21 -13.71
CA ASP A 128 -15.97 7.81 -14.73
C ASP A 128 -15.44 9.20 -15.12
N THR A 129 -14.99 9.34 -16.37
CA THR A 129 -14.46 10.59 -16.92
C THR A 129 -15.53 11.66 -17.11
N VAL A 130 -16.79 11.28 -17.29
CA VAL A 130 -17.91 12.21 -17.45
C VAL A 130 -18.37 12.74 -16.10
N ALA A 131 -18.50 11.86 -15.11
CA ALA A 131 -19.00 12.18 -13.77
C ALA A 131 -17.91 12.24 -12.68
N CYS A 132 -16.69 12.67 -13.03
CA CYS A 132 -15.59 12.75 -12.07
C CYS A 132 -15.89 13.78 -10.96
N PRO A 133 -15.83 13.40 -9.67
CA PRO A 133 -16.16 14.28 -8.55
C PRO A 133 -15.17 15.45 -8.39
N PHE A 134 -13.96 15.31 -8.91
CA PHE A 134 -12.93 16.35 -8.91
C PHE A 134 -13.05 17.33 -10.09
N GLY A 135 -14.01 17.12 -10.99
CA GLY A 135 -14.17 17.89 -12.21
C GLY A 135 -13.13 17.56 -13.28
N ALA A 136 -13.36 18.11 -14.49
CA ALA A 136 -12.56 17.75 -15.67
C ALA A 136 -11.08 18.16 -15.60
N ARG A 137 -10.74 19.15 -14.76
CA ARG A 137 -9.37 19.66 -14.63
C ARG A 137 -8.45 18.70 -13.87
N TYR A 138 -8.98 18.02 -12.85
CA TYR A 138 -8.23 17.14 -11.97
C TYR A 138 -8.50 15.65 -12.25
N CYS A 139 -9.26 15.35 -13.31
CA CYS A 139 -9.56 13.97 -13.72
C CYS A 139 -8.35 13.35 -14.44
N GLN A 140 -7.58 12.52 -13.73
CA GLN A 140 -6.47 11.76 -14.31
C GLN A 140 -6.94 10.73 -15.35
N CYS A 141 -8.11 10.11 -15.16
CA CYS A 141 -8.69 9.13 -16.08
C CYS A 141 -8.83 9.66 -17.52
N LYS A 142 -9.21 10.93 -17.70
CA LYS A 142 -9.28 11.55 -19.04
C LYS A 142 -7.93 11.63 -19.73
N VAL A 143 -6.86 11.76 -18.95
CA VAL A 143 -5.53 11.82 -19.53
C VAL A 143 -5.06 10.45 -19.94
N TYR A 144 -5.33 9.43 -19.12
CA TYR A 144 -5.10 8.04 -19.50
C TYR A 144 -5.88 7.66 -20.76
N GLU A 145 -7.17 8.02 -20.89
CA GLU A 145 -7.95 7.81 -22.12
C GLU A 145 -7.26 8.42 -23.35
N LYS A 146 -6.84 9.69 -23.26
CA LYS A 146 -6.14 10.36 -24.36
C LYS A 146 -4.81 9.70 -24.72
N TRP A 147 -4.07 9.23 -23.73
CA TRP A 147 -2.80 8.54 -23.95
C TRP A 147 -3.01 7.16 -24.60
N LEU A 148 -4.03 6.42 -24.17
CA LEU A 148 -4.43 5.15 -24.79
C LEU A 148 -4.87 5.34 -26.24
N ASP A 149 -5.65 6.38 -26.54
CA ASP A 149 -6.05 6.72 -27.91
C ASP A 149 -4.84 7.04 -28.80
N GLN A 150 -3.82 7.73 -28.27
CA GLN A 150 -2.57 8.02 -28.98
C GLN A 150 -1.79 6.73 -29.32
N LEU A 151 -1.68 5.82 -28.35
CA LEU A 151 -1.04 4.51 -28.57
C LEU A 151 -1.75 3.69 -29.65
N GLN A 152 -3.09 3.67 -29.62
CA GLN A 152 -3.88 2.89 -30.59
C GLN A 152 -3.91 3.50 -31.99
N SER A 153 -3.76 4.83 -32.09
CA SER A 153 -3.80 5.56 -33.36
C SER A 153 -2.45 5.66 -34.08
N SER A 154 -1.33 5.29 -33.42
CA SER A 154 0.01 5.33 -34.00
C SER A 154 0.33 4.03 -34.77
N PRO A 155 0.36 4.03 -36.13
CA PRO A 155 0.42 2.80 -36.92
C PRO A 155 1.84 2.30 -37.24
N GLU A 156 2.91 3.02 -36.83
CA GLU A 156 4.29 2.72 -37.23
C GLU A 156 5.24 2.81 -36.02
N PRO A 157 6.27 1.95 -35.93
CA PRO A 157 7.32 2.06 -34.93
C PRO A 157 8.24 3.24 -35.29
N SER A 158 7.80 4.47 -35.02
CA SER A 158 8.72 5.61 -34.97
C SER A 158 9.63 5.45 -33.74
N ASP A 159 10.91 5.78 -33.90
CA ASP A 159 12.04 5.57 -32.98
C ASP A 159 11.87 6.13 -31.54
N GLY A 160 10.92 5.60 -30.78
CA GLY A 160 10.74 5.85 -29.35
C GLY A 160 9.37 5.39 -28.86
N PRO A 161 9.27 4.72 -27.68
CA PRO A 161 7.98 4.42 -27.08
C PRO A 161 7.22 5.73 -26.85
N ALA A 162 5.90 5.74 -27.06
CA ALA A 162 5.07 6.88 -26.69
C ALA A 162 5.34 7.21 -25.22
N SER A 163 5.96 8.36 -24.96
CA SER A 163 6.30 8.75 -23.60
C SER A 163 5.00 8.97 -22.82
N LEU A 164 4.99 8.56 -21.56
CA LEU A 164 3.91 8.94 -20.65
C LEU A 164 3.81 10.48 -20.67
N PRO A 165 2.60 11.06 -20.62
CA PRO A 165 2.41 12.50 -20.58
C PRO A 165 3.31 13.16 -19.53
N ASP A 166 3.94 14.28 -19.87
CA ASP A 166 4.95 14.94 -19.03
C ASP A 166 4.50 15.23 -17.60
N PHE A 167 3.20 15.39 -17.31
CA PHE A 167 2.72 15.61 -15.94
C PHE A 167 2.54 14.31 -15.12
N LEU A 168 2.53 13.12 -15.76
CA LEU A 168 2.64 11.83 -15.08
C LEU A 168 4.10 11.50 -14.74
N LEU A 169 5.06 12.05 -15.49
CA LEU A 169 6.49 11.85 -15.27
C LEU A 169 7.14 12.96 -14.44
N ASN A 170 6.72 14.20 -14.63
CA ASN A 170 7.24 15.36 -13.89
C ASN A 170 6.39 15.61 -12.64
N ALA A 171 6.52 14.70 -11.67
CA ALA A 171 6.13 14.99 -10.29
C ALA A 171 6.78 16.30 -9.81
N GLU A 172 7.96 16.65 -10.32
CA GLU A 172 8.70 17.89 -10.00
C GLU A 172 7.91 19.18 -10.22
N ASN A 173 6.96 19.23 -11.17
CA ASN A 173 6.08 20.40 -11.35
C ASN A 173 4.85 20.41 -10.42
N ALA A 174 4.53 19.27 -9.79
CA ALA A 174 3.57 19.19 -8.68
C ALA A 174 4.27 19.37 -7.31
N ILE A 175 5.59 19.18 -7.26
CA ILE A 175 6.42 19.17 -6.05
C ILE A 175 6.67 20.58 -5.47
N GLU A 176 6.54 21.68 -6.24
CA GLU A 176 6.73 23.02 -5.65
C GLU A 176 5.64 23.40 -4.62
N GLN A 177 4.53 22.65 -4.51
CA GLN A 177 3.51 22.89 -3.49
C GLN A 177 3.11 21.68 -2.63
N ASP A 178 3.44 20.43 -2.98
CA ASP A 178 3.00 19.23 -2.24
C ASP A 178 4.00 18.05 -2.33
N ALA A 179 5.25 18.27 -1.92
CA ALA A 179 6.34 17.27 -1.93
C ALA A 179 6.11 16.03 -1.02
N TYR A 180 4.98 15.93 -0.32
CA TYR A 180 4.73 14.89 0.69
C TYR A 180 3.94 13.68 0.18
N TYR A 181 3.13 13.81 -0.88
CA TYR A 181 2.24 12.71 -1.32
C TYR A 181 2.95 11.50 -1.95
N TYR A 182 4.24 11.62 -2.27
CA TYR A 182 5.07 10.55 -2.84
C TYR A 182 6.23 10.13 -1.93
N ARG A 183 6.20 10.54 -0.66
CA ARG A 183 7.11 9.99 0.36
C ARG A 183 6.54 8.69 0.94
N GLY A 184 5.90 7.88 0.10
CA GLY A 184 5.77 6.45 0.38
C GLY A 184 7.17 5.88 0.26
N ASP A 185 7.62 5.22 1.31
CA ASP A 185 8.92 4.59 1.39
C ASP A 185 9.29 3.96 0.04
N ALA A 186 10.30 4.55 -0.60
CA ALA A 186 11.17 3.76 -1.41
C ALA A 186 11.68 2.68 -0.47
N TYR A 187 11.00 1.54 -0.44
CA TYR A 187 11.60 0.27 -0.09
C TYR A 187 12.84 0.22 -0.96
N GLY A 188 13.94 0.68 -0.37
CA GLY A 188 15.26 0.35 -0.82
C GLY A 188 15.31 -1.15 -0.69
N TYR A 189 14.86 -1.83 -1.75
CA TYR A 189 15.62 -2.95 -2.24
C TYR A 189 17.01 -2.36 -2.51
N GLU A 190 17.81 -2.25 -1.45
CA GLU A 190 19.24 -2.45 -1.61
C GLU A 190 19.28 -3.81 -2.31
N TYR A 191 19.47 -3.76 -3.63
CA TYR A 191 20.04 -4.87 -4.33
C TYR A 191 21.36 -5.10 -3.60
N GLU A 192 21.35 -5.93 -2.57
CA GLU A 192 22.52 -6.69 -2.21
C GLU A 192 22.91 -7.36 -3.53
N GLU A 193 24.02 -6.88 -4.11
CA GLU A 193 24.62 -7.52 -5.28
C GLU A 193 24.65 -9.01 -4.96
N GLU A 194 23.86 -9.79 -5.70
CA GLU A 194 23.87 -11.25 -5.58
C GLU A 194 25.33 -11.65 -5.70
N ASP A 195 25.91 -12.12 -4.58
CA ASP A 195 27.25 -12.66 -4.53
C ASP A 195 27.35 -13.65 -5.70
N GLU A 196 28.26 -13.33 -6.61
CA GLU A 196 28.63 -14.09 -7.77
C GLU A 196 28.75 -15.55 -7.33
N TRP A 197 27.82 -16.39 -7.79
CA TRP A 197 27.84 -17.83 -7.51
C TRP A 197 29.20 -18.35 -7.98
N GLU A 198 30.16 -18.44 -7.06
CA GLU A 198 31.43 -19.11 -7.30
C GLU A 198 31.05 -20.54 -7.68
N GLU A 199 31.26 -20.88 -8.95
CA GLU A 199 31.23 -22.26 -9.42
C GLU A 199 32.27 -23.00 -8.59
N ASP A 200 31.82 -23.68 -7.54
CA ASP A 200 32.64 -24.63 -6.79
C ASP A 200 33.13 -25.67 -7.80
N GLU A 201 34.37 -25.48 -8.26
CA GLU A 201 35.12 -26.47 -9.00
C GLU A 201 35.12 -27.76 -8.16
N GLU A 202 34.47 -28.80 -8.67
CA GLU A 202 34.48 -30.16 -8.12
C GLU A 202 35.94 -30.61 -7.94
N GLU A 203 36.51 -30.38 -6.77
CA GLU A 203 37.80 -30.94 -6.39
C GLU A 203 37.54 -32.37 -5.86
N ASP A 204 38.00 -33.34 -6.66
CA ASP A 204 37.94 -34.78 -6.44
C ASP A 204 38.54 -35.21 -5.09
N GLY A 205 37.79 -35.02 -4.00
CA GLY A 205 38.16 -35.39 -2.65
C GLY A 205 37.46 -36.68 -2.21
N VAL A 206 37.99 -37.84 -2.61
CA VAL A 206 37.55 -39.14 -2.11
C VAL A 206 37.76 -39.21 -0.59
N ASP A 207 36.69 -39.04 0.19
CA ASP A 207 36.68 -39.30 1.64
C ASP A 207 36.87 -40.81 1.90
N PRO A 208 37.99 -41.26 2.50
CA PRO A 208 38.24 -42.68 2.74
C PRO A 208 37.49 -43.24 3.96
N THR A 209 36.65 -42.48 4.66
CA THR A 209 36.08 -42.91 5.94
C THR A 209 34.66 -43.47 5.87
N TYR A 210 33.96 -43.31 4.74
CA TYR A 210 32.65 -43.93 4.48
C TYR A 210 32.76 -45.32 3.83
N ARG A 211 33.57 -46.20 4.42
CA ARG A 211 33.57 -47.65 4.11
C ARG A 211 33.26 -48.46 5.34
N ARG A 212 32.04 -48.33 5.89
CA ARG A 212 31.58 -49.26 6.94
C ARG A 212 30.09 -49.35 7.21
N PHE A 213 29.21 -49.31 6.20
CA PHE A 213 27.78 -49.57 6.46
C PHE A 213 27.01 -50.35 5.39
N TRP A 214 27.71 -51.10 4.53
CA TRP A 214 27.07 -52.13 3.69
C TRP A 214 27.63 -53.50 4.07
N ASP A 215 27.03 -54.08 5.12
CA ASP A 215 27.10 -55.52 5.36
C ASP A 215 25.98 -56.18 4.53
N PRO A 216 26.28 -57.01 3.51
CA PRO A 216 25.26 -57.65 2.67
C PRO A 216 24.44 -58.74 3.40
N GLY A 217 24.66 -58.95 4.70
CA GLY A 217 24.01 -59.98 5.50
C GLY A 217 22.72 -59.56 6.23
N PHE A 218 22.33 -58.28 6.22
CA PHE A 218 21.13 -57.85 6.95
C PHE A 218 19.86 -58.15 6.16
N ARG A 219 19.22 -59.29 6.45
CA ARG A 219 17.82 -59.55 6.10
C ARG A 219 16.95 -58.98 7.23
N PRO A 220 16.06 -58.00 6.95
CA PRO A 220 14.99 -57.71 7.88
C PRO A 220 14.12 -58.96 7.97
N GLU A 221 13.94 -59.48 9.18
CA GLU A 221 12.94 -60.50 9.46
C GLU A 221 11.56 -59.86 9.35
N ASP A 222 10.69 -60.50 8.58
CA ASP A 222 9.27 -60.21 8.48
C ASP A 222 8.61 -60.61 9.81
N ASP A 223 8.46 -59.64 10.73
CA ASP A 223 7.54 -59.79 11.87
C ASP A 223 6.30 -58.92 11.63
N ASP A 224 5.39 -59.57 10.92
CA ASP A 224 3.93 -59.43 10.97
C ASP A 224 3.41 -59.88 12.34
N ASP A 225 2.86 -58.96 13.13
CA ASP A 225 1.54 -59.12 13.77
C ASP A 225 1.13 -57.99 14.76
N GLY A 226 0.10 -57.24 14.36
CA GLY A 226 -1.10 -56.94 15.15
C GLY A 226 -1.00 -56.45 16.61
N GLN A 227 -1.42 -55.21 16.85
CA GLN A 227 -2.61 -54.83 17.65
C GLN A 227 -2.51 -53.36 18.08
N TRP A 228 -3.37 -52.52 17.49
CA TRP A 228 -3.72 -51.23 18.09
C TRP A 228 -5.02 -51.43 18.88
N ASN A 229 -4.93 -51.28 20.20
CA ASN A 229 -6.09 -51.03 21.08
C ASN A 229 -6.30 -49.53 21.20
#